data_AF-A0A0G4K6D7-F1
#
_entry.id   AF-A0A0G4K6D7-F1
#
_cell.length_a   1.000
_cell.length_b   1.000
_cell.length_c   1.000
_cell.angle_alpha   90.00
_cell.angle_beta   90.00
_cell.angle_gamma   90.00
#
_symmetry.space_group_name_H-M   'P 1'
#
loop_
_entity.id
_entity.type
_entity.pdbx_description
1 polymer ?
#
loop_
_entity_poly.entity_id
_entity_poly.type
_entity_poly.pdbx_seq_one_letter_code
_entity_poly.pdbx_strand_id
1 'polypeptide(L)'
;MKKIFLMIVLLIVLSSCKEVANILGVNIDSSLTYSDGSMGKASFYANYKERGNRRYNFNKIAEYDKLIIYLKDGAGYKPESVDYIAKVFNDNYDEEVRIYGEHTDVDKNGKIIILLLELNASYSGGVITGYFYGEDLILNKNNNAEILYMDVQVLNDDPQYMAGTIQHEFQHLINYNVNYIKNNREMSTWLNEALSESTSILFSPATVNSRINEFNNMKGYYCFYTWNLPLNVFANYPSVSVFMNWLYQKNGKNSSVFQNIAKYSSLDDYNRVLNNVSFTGASSWDDLLLKWLEGVKNNEVAGAKLQIQKGGYPIPLFPGAAVVYNGTLSPSGNLVTRKLSSGLELALNKDTYVGDNPTPINITTPQVSSIQTSKMYKTVSEDDKTYTPKYRHILFDKDGKIKEY
;
A
#
# COMPACT_ATOMS: atom_id res chain seq x y z
N MET A 1 -15.51 40.92 -43.90
CA MET A 1 -16.14 39.59 -44.11
C MET A 1 -15.20 38.38 -43.98
N LYS A 2 -13.86 38.51 -44.01
CA LYS A 2 -12.92 37.37 -43.86
C LYS A 2 -12.62 36.90 -42.42
N LYS A 3 -12.96 37.68 -41.39
CA LYS A 3 -12.72 37.30 -39.96
C LYS A 3 -13.83 36.46 -39.32
N ILE A 4 -15.05 36.49 -39.86
CA ILE A 4 -16.19 35.71 -39.33
C ILE A 4 -16.15 34.26 -39.83
N PHE A 5 -15.61 34.02 -41.02
CA PHE A 5 -15.52 32.68 -41.61
C PHE A 5 -14.49 31.78 -40.90
N LEU A 6 -13.39 32.35 -40.38
CA LEU A 6 -12.38 31.58 -39.65
C LEU A 6 -12.87 31.09 -38.27
N MET A 7 -13.76 31.87 -37.62
CA MET A 7 -14.34 31.51 -36.33
C MET A 7 -15.39 30.40 -36.45
N ILE A 8 -16.14 30.39 -37.56
CA ILE A 8 -17.13 29.33 -37.86
C ILE A 8 -16.42 28.02 -38.23
N VAL A 9 -15.30 28.07 -38.94
CA VAL A 9 -14.51 26.85 -39.25
C VAL A 9 -13.85 26.27 -37.98
N LEU A 10 -13.42 27.08 -37.02
CA LEU A 10 -12.88 26.59 -35.74
C LEU A 10 -13.96 25.93 -34.85
N LEU A 11 -15.19 26.47 -34.86
CA LEU A 11 -16.34 25.89 -34.15
C LEU A 11 -16.81 24.55 -34.75
N ILE A 12 -16.72 24.39 -36.07
CA ILE A 12 -17.09 23.13 -36.75
C ILE A 12 -16.06 22.01 -36.47
N VAL A 13 -14.78 22.35 -36.31
CA VAL A 13 -13.72 21.37 -35.95
C VAL A 13 -13.84 20.91 -34.49
N LEU A 14 -14.28 21.78 -33.58
CA LEU A 14 -14.55 21.39 -32.19
C LEU A 14 -15.79 20.50 -32.06
N SER A 15 -16.81 20.68 -32.91
CA SER A 15 -17.97 19.78 -32.94
C SER A 15 -17.66 18.42 -33.59
N SER A 16 -16.77 18.35 -34.59
CA SER A 16 -16.45 17.09 -35.27
C SER A 16 -15.55 16.18 -34.44
N CYS A 17 -14.69 16.72 -33.56
CA CYS A 17 -13.93 15.91 -32.60
C CYS A 17 -14.83 15.18 -31.59
N LYS A 18 -15.96 15.77 -31.19
CA LYS A 18 -16.95 15.10 -30.31
C LYS A 18 -17.66 13.94 -30.98
N GLU A 19 -18.00 14.06 -32.27
CA GLU A 19 -18.65 12.97 -33.01
C GLU A 19 -17.68 11.81 -33.31
N VAL A 20 -16.42 12.09 -33.59
CA VAL A 20 -15.38 11.06 -33.80
C VAL A 20 -15.07 10.31 -32.50
N ALA A 21 -15.11 10.98 -31.34
CA ALA A 21 -14.93 10.34 -30.02
C ALA A 21 -16.10 9.41 -29.64
N ASN A 22 -17.34 9.79 -29.98
CA ASN A 22 -18.52 8.94 -29.79
C ASN A 22 -18.52 7.69 -30.68
N ILE A 23 -17.95 7.77 -31.89
CA ILE A 23 -17.81 6.62 -32.80
C ILE A 23 -16.72 5.64 -32.32
N LEU A 24 -15.75 6.11 -31.52
CA LEU A 24 -14.63 5.32 -30.97
C LEU A 24 -14.86 4.84 -29.52
N GLY A 25 -16.00 5.14 -28.91
CA GLY A 25 -16.29 4.75 -27.52
C GLY A 25 -15.44 5.46 -26.46
N VAL A 26 -14.81 6.60 -26.81
CA VAL A 26 -14.03 7.41 -25.87
C VAL A 26 -14.95 8.47 -25.30
N ASN A 27 -15.45 8.23 -24.08
CA ASN A 27 -16.21 9.22 -23.33
C ASN A 27 -15.22 10.32 -22.88
N ILE A 28 -15.25 11.48 -23.54
CA ILE A 28 -14.47 12.64 -23.11
C ILE A 28 -15.20 13.21 -21.88
N ASP A 29 -14.78 12.77 -20.70
CA ASP A 29 -15.27 13.30 -19.44
C ASP A 29 -14.86 14.78 -19.31
N SER A 30 -15.83 15.62 -18.94
CA SER A 30 -15.77 17.08 -19.06
C SER A 30 -15.12 17.79 -17.85
N SER A 31 -14.39 17.10 -16.98
CA SER A 31 -14.30 17.53 -15.58
C SER A 31 -12.91 17.99 -15.10
N LEU A 32 -11.79 17.67 -15.76
CA LEU A 32 -10.45 18.08 -15.29
C LEU A 32 -10.13 19.49 -15.80
N THR A 33 -10.00 20.44 -14.89
CA THR A 33 -9.68 21.83 -15.21
C THR A 33 -8.25 22.16 -14.81
N TYR A 34 -7.47 22.68 -15.75
CA TYR A 34 -6.15 23.24 -15.49
C TYR A 34 -6.23 24.71 -15.11
N SER A 35 -5.25 25.15 -14.32
CA SER A 35 -5.13 26.56 -13.97
C SER A 35 -4.70 27.37 -15.18
N ASP A 36 -5.40 28.46 -15.46
CA ASP A 36 -5.01 29.46 -16.46
C ASP A 36 -3.92 30.43 -15.95
N GLY A 37 -3.27 30.09 -14.83
CA GLY A 37 -2.30 30.95 -14.15
C GLY A 37 -2.93 31.95 -13.18
N SER A 38 -4.26 32.02 -13.11
CA SER A 38 -5.00 32.80 -12.10
C SER A 38 -5.44 31.98 -10.89
N MET A 39 -5.36 30.64 -10.94
CA MET A 39 -5.87 29.82 -9.84
C MET A 39 -4.96 29.84 -8.61
N GLY A 40 -5.56 30.30 -7.51
CA GLY A 40 -5.19 30.21 -6.10
C GLY A 40 -3.77 29.76 -5.77
N LYS A 41 -2.96 30.72 -5.29
CA LYS A 41 -1.80 30.42 -4.46
C LYS A 41 -2.27 30.03 -3.07
N ALA A 42 -1.66 29.00 -2.50
CA ALA A 42 -1.90 28.59 -1.13
C ALA A 42 -0.57 28.27 -0.44
N SER A 43 -0.58 28.30 0.89
CA SER A 43 0.60 27.96 1.68
C SER A 43 0.27 26.83 2.65
N PHE A 44 0.95 25.70 2.49
CA PHE A 44 0.76 24.50 3.28
C PHE A 44 2.03 24.16 4.07
N TYR A 45 1.86 23.55 5.24
CA TYR A 45 2.90 22.85 5.97
C TYR A 45 3.19 21.52 5.27
N ALA A 46 4.45 21.26 4.94
CA ALA A 46 4.91 20.03 4.28
C ALA A 46 6.36 19.70 4.64
N ASN A 47 6.76 18.42 4.50
CA ASN A 47 8.15 17.98 4.58
C ASN A 47 8.83 17.98 3.19
N TYR A 48 9.29 19.14 2.72
CA TYR A 48 9.98 19.29 1.44
C TYR A 48 11.48 18.95 1.58
N LYS A 49 11.97 18.00 0.78
CA LYS A 49 13.38 17.52 0.78
C LYS A 49 13.89 17.07 2.15
N GLU A 50 13.04 16.38 2.91
CA GLU A 50 13.36 15.88 4.26
C GLU A 50 13.79 17.00 5.25
N ARG A 51 13.33 18.24 5.07
CA ARG A 51 13.72 19.40 5.91
C ARG A 51 12.83 19.60 7.13
N GLY A 52 11.94 18.66 7.40
CA GLY A 52 10.93 18.72 8.45
C GLY A 52 9.69 19.51 8.00
N ASN A 53 8.63 19.42 8.79
CA ASN A 53 7.35 20.04 8.49
C ASN A 53 7.45 21.58 8.59
N ARG A 54 7.38 22.27 7.44
CA ARG A 54 7.51 23.73 7.34
C ARG A 54 6.52 24.29 6.32
N ARG A 55 6.21 25.58 6.45
CA ARG A 55 5.29 26.26 5.54
C ARG A 55 5.96 26.59 4.20
N TYR A 56 5.31 26.20 3.10
CA TYR A 56 5.75 26.45 1.74
C TYR A 56 4.60 26.95 0.87
N ASN A 57 4.94 27.67 -0.20
CA ASN A 57 3.97 28.13 -1.20
C ASN A 57 3.79 27.10 -2.31
N PHE A 58 2.54 26.97 -2.73
CA PHE A 58 2.08 26.09 -3.80
C PHE A 58 1.12 26.85 -4.73
N ASN A 59 1.13 26.47 -6.00
CA ASN A 59 0.15 26.92 -6.99
C ASN A 59 -0.84 25.80 -7.26
N LYS A 60 -2.13 26.10 -7.30
CA LYS A 60 -3.12 25.16 -7.83
C LYS A 60 -2.86 24.97 -9.31
N ILE A 61 -2.66 23.72 -9.74
CA ILE A 61 -2.36 23.40 -11.14
C ILE A 61 -3.54 22.72 -11.84
N ALA A 62 -4.33 21.94 -11.09
CA ALA A 62 -5.48 21.22 -11.63
C ALA A 62 -6.55 21.02 -10.55
N GLU A 63 -7.79 20.82 -11.01
CA GLU A 63 -8.93 20.46 -10.18
C GLU A 63 -9.83 19.51 -10.95
N TYR A 64 -10.34 18.50 -10.25
CA TYR A 64 -11.28 17.51 -10.75
C TYR A 64 -12.45 17.32 -9.78
N ASP A 65 -13.38 16.39 -10.04
CA ASP A 65 -14.59 16.25 -9.21
C ASP A 65 -14.25 15.94 -7.73
N LYS A 66 -13.34 15.00 -7.48
CA LYS A 66 -12.97 14.53 -6.13
C LYS A 66 -11.65 15.06 -5.60
N LEU A 67 -10.91 15.88 -6.37
CA LEU A 67 -9.57 16.31 -5.96
C LEU A 67 -9.18 17.71 -6.45
N ILE A 68 -8.21 18.30 -5.74
CA ILE A 68 -7.48 19.50 -6.15
C ILE A 68 -5.98 19.20 -6.13
N ILE A 69 -5.24 19.60 -7.14
CA ILE A 69 -3.78 19.37 -7.23
C ILE A 69 -3.05 20.70 -7.11
N TYR A 70 -2.15 20.75 -6.14
CA TYR A 70 -1.24 21.86 -5.92
C TYR A 70 0.19 21.43 -6.16
N LEU A 71 0.98 22.30 -6.79
CA LEU A 71 2.39 22.09 -7.06
C LEU A 71 3.24 23.09 -6.28
N LYS A 72 4.27 22.58 -5.61
CA LYS A 72 5.26 23.37 -4.90
C LYS A 72 5.93 24.37 -5.85
N ASP A 73 6.01 25.65 -5.45
CA ASP A 73 6.69 26.69 -6.24
C ASP A 73 8.10 26.24 -6.64
N GLY A 74 8.39 26.29 -7.95
CA GLY A 74 9.68 25.95 -8.54
C GLY A 74 9.83 24.48 -9.00
N ALA A 75 8.88 23.60 -8.69
CA ALA A 75 8.88 22.23 -9.19
C ALA A 75 8.31 22.14 -10.62
N GLY A 76 8.78 21.16 -11.40
CA GLY A 76 8.26 20.83 -12.72
C GLY A 76 7.37 19.59 -12.68
N TYR A 77 6.34 19.54 -13.52
CA TYR A 77 5.46 18.38 -13.68
C TYR A 77 5.16 18.12 -15.16
N LYS A 78 4.80 16.87 -15.47
CA LYS A 78 4.28 16.46 -16.77
C LYS A 78 2.75 16.51 -16.76
N PRO A 79 2.09 17.29 -17.64
CA PRO A 79 0.63 17.34 -17.70
C PRO A 79 -0.03 15.97 -17.87
N GLU A 80 0.53 15.10 -18.71
CA GLU A 80 0.02 13.75 -18.92
C GLU A 80 0.07 12.87 -17.65
N SER A 81 1.06 13.09 -16.77
CA SER A 81 1.11 12.41 -15.47
C SER A 81 0.01 12.93 -14.55
N VAL A 82 -0.28 14.24 -14.56
CA VAL A 82 -1.35 14.86 -13.78
C VAL A 82 -2.73 14.40 -14.27
N ASP A 83 -2.95 14.36 -15.59
CA ASP A 83 -4.17 13.83 -16.20
C ASP A 83 -4.42 12.39 -15.74
N TYR A 84 -3.38 11.56 -15.78
CA TYR A 84 -3.47 10.16 -15.41
C TYR A 84 -3.85 9.98 -13.93
N ILE A 85 -3.12 10.59 -13.00
CA ILE A 85 -3.42 10.41 -11.57
C ILE A 85 -4.78 11.00 -11.21
N ALA A 86 -5.18 12.11 -11.85
CA ALA A 86 -6.46 12.74 -11.55
C ALA A 86 -7.61 11.82 -11.95
N LYS A 87 -7.52 11.26 -13.17
CA LYS A 87 -8.47 10.30 -13.69
C LYS A 87 -8.55 9.04 -12.82
N VAL A 88 -7.43 8.38 -12.56
CA VAL A 88 -7.40 7.13 -11.79
C VAL A 88 -7.96 7.32 -10.39
N PHE A 89 -7.64 8.44 -9.73
CA PHE A 89 -8.21 8.73 -8.41
C PHE A 89 -9.73 8.85 -8.44
N ASN A 90 -10.27 9.62 -9.39
CA ASN A 90 -11.72 9.86 -9.47
C ASN A 90 -12.49 8.62 -9.90
N ASP A 91 -11.95 7.85 -10.84
CA ASP A 91 -12.56 6.59 -11.30
C ASP A 91 -12.72 5.57 -10.14
N ASN A 92 -11.81 5.59 -9.15
CA ASN A 92 -11.79 4.61 -8.04
C ASN A 92 -12.32 5.16 -6.70
N TYR A 93 -12.47 6.49 -6.56
CA TYR A 93 -12.84 7.15 -5.31
C TYR A 93 -14.10 6.56 -4.66
N ASP A 94 -15.19 6.40 -5.41
CA ASP A 94 -16.47 5.92 -4.87
C ASP A 94 -16.36 4.47 -4.36
N GLU A 95 -15.59 3.62 -5.04
CA GLU A 95 -15.37 2.23 -4.60
C GLU A 95 -14.49 2.19 -3.34
N GLU A 96 -13.45 3.02 -3.27
CA GLU A 96 -12.58 3.11 -2.10
C GLU A 96 -13.36 3.59 -0.85
N VAL A 97 -14.17 4.65 -0.98
CA VAL A 97 -15.06 5.13 0.09
C VAL A 97 -16.11 4.08 0.47
N ARG A 98 -16.70 3.37 -0.50
CA ARG A 98 -17.67 2.31 -0.22
C ARG A 98 -17.07 1.18 0.63
N ILE A 99 -15.83 0.79 0.32
CA ILE A 99 -15.11 -0.29 1.00
C ILE A 99 -14.67 0.15 2.40
N TYR A 100 -13.89 1.23 2.50
CA TYR A 100 -13.19 1.57 3.75
C TYR A 100 -13.95 2.55 4.63
N GLY A 101 -14.87 3.33 4.05
CA GLY A 101 -15.72 4.29 4.75
C GLY A 101 -15.49 5.73 4.31
N GLU A 102 -16.26 6.63 4.91
CA GLU A 102 -16.17 8.07 4.63
C GLU A 102 -14.90 8.68 5.22
N HIS A 103 -14.31 9.66 4.54
CA HIS A 103 -13.30 10.55 5.10
C HIS A 103 -13.92 11.79 5.76
N THR A 104 -13.10 12.70 6.26
CA THR A 104 -13.53 14.02 6.79
C THR A 104 -13.65 15.07 5.67
N ASP A 105 -14.15 16.26 5.98
CA ASP A 105 -14.10 17.42 5.07
C ASP A 105 -13.84 18.67 5.93
N VAL A 106 -12.62 18.80 6.44
CA VAL A 106 -12.26 19.79 7.47
C VAL A 106 -12.31 21.21 6.91
N ASP A 107 -11.87 21.39 5.66
CA ASP A 107 -11.86 22.70 4.99
C ASP A 107 -13.16 23.00 4.21
N LYS A 108 -14.08 22.04 4.17
CA LYS A 108 -15.41 22.14 3.54
C LYS A 108 -15.36 22.36 2.02
N ASN A 109 -14.32 21.86 1.37
CA ASN A 109 -14.18 21.96 -0.07
C ASN A 109 -14.75 20.72 -0.81
N GLY A 110 -15.03 19.62 -0.09
CA GLY A 110 -15.59 18.38 -0.62
C GLY A 110 -14.64 17.55 -1.50
N LYS A 111 -13.33 17.77 -1.42
CA LYS A 111 -12.28 17.23 -2.30
C LYS A 111 -11.02 16.87 -1.51
N ILE A 112 -10.25 15.93 -2.05
CA ILE A 112 -8.92 15.59 -1.53
C ILE A 112 -7.86 16.48 -2.19
N ILE A 113 -6.98 17.07 -1.39
CA ILE A 113 -5.87 17.88 -1.87
C ILE A 113 -4.65 16.98 -2.09
N ILE A 114 -4.11 16.99 -3.31
CA ILE A 114 -2.82 16.38 -3.63
C ILE A 114 -1.76 17.48 -3.68
N LEU A 115 -0.76 17.41 -2.78
CA LEU A 115 0.41 18.28 -2.81
C LEU A 115 1.56 17.58 -3.54
N LEU A 116 1.95 18.12 -4.70
CA LEU A 116 3.11 17.68 -5.46
C LEU A 116 4.34 18.50 -5.07
N LEU A 117 5.38 17.84 -4.59
CA LEU A 117 6.63 18.45 -4.14
C LEU A 117 7.78 17.44 -4.23
N GLU A 118 9.03 17.90 -4.15
CA GLU A 118 10.18 16.99 -3.98
C GLU A 118 10.24 16.56 -2.51
N LEU A 119 9.92 15.30 -2.22
CA LEU A 119 9.99 14.75 -0.87
C LEU A 119 11.43 14.41 -0.49
N ASN A 120 12.23 14.02 -1.48
CA ASN A 120 13.57 13.48 -1.29
C ASN A 120 14.65 14.55 -1.49
N ALA A 121 15.66 14.57 -0.61
CA ALA A 121 16.85 15.39 -0.84
C ALA A 121 17.78 14.82 -1.93
N SER A 122 17.74 13.49 -2.13
CA SER A 122 18.46 12.74 -3.15
C SER A 122 17.67 11.46 -3.52
N TYR A 123 17.81 10.99 -4.76
CA TYR A 123 17.17 9.77 -5.26
C TYR A 123 18.14 8.59 -5.44
N SER A 124 19.36 8.71 -4.90
CA SER A 124 20.39 7.67 -4.98
C SER A 124 20.22 6.51 -4.00
N GLY A 125 19.29 6.64 -3.04
CA GLY A 125 19.01 5.67 -1.98
C GLY A 125 17.54 5.24 -1.95
N GLY A 126 17.02 5.06 -0.73
CA GLY A 126 15.57 4.93 -0.56
C GLY A 126 14.87 6.21 -1.00
N VAL A 127 13.72 6.06 -1.64
CA VAL A 127 12.92 7.13 -2.23
C VAL A 127 11.56 7.10 -1.57
N ILE A 128 11.24 8.18 -0.86
CA ILE A 128 9.91 8.44 -0.31
C ILE A 128 8.99 8.81 -1.47
N THR A 129 7.92 8.05 -1.67
CA THR A 129 7.00 8.26 -2.80
C THR A 129 5.78 9.08 -2.42
N GLY A 130 5.30 8.94 -1.18
CA GLY A 130 4.21 9.74 -0.66
C GLY A 130 3.99 9.51 0.83
N TYR A 131 3.08 10.30 1.40
CA TYR A 131 2.54 10.09 2.75
C TYR A 131 1.21 10.82 2.97
N PHE A 132 0.44 10.32 3.93
CA PHE A 132 -0.63 11.02 4.63
C PHE A 132 -0.18 11.48 6.02
N TYR A 133 -0.59 12.68 6.46
CA TYR A 133 -0.27 13.21 7.79
C TYR A 133 -1.54 13.51 8.60
N GLY A 134 -1.83 12.67 9.60
CA GLY A 134 -3.07 12.71 10.38
C GLY A 134 -3.39 14.04 11.06
N GLU A 135 -2.38 14.81 11.46
CA GLU A 135 -2.59 16.12 12.07
C GLU A 135 -3.22 17.15 11.12
N ASP A 136 -3.20 16.92 9.80
CA ASP A 136 -3.93 17.77 8.86
C ASP A 136 -5.44 17.72 9.07
N LEU A 137 -5.96 16.60 9.60
CA LEU A 137 -7.38 16.43 9.88
C LEU A 137 -7.81 16.96 11.26
N ILE A 138 -6.86 17.39 12.10
CA ILE A 138 -7.15 17.88 13.45
C ILE A 138 -7.09 19.41 13.47
N LEU A 139 -8.22 20.02 13.85
CA LEU A 139 -8.36 21.47 13.91
C LEU A 139 -7.22 22.14 14.70
N ASN A 140 -6.57 23.09 14.05
CA ASN A 140 -5.45 23.91 14.55
C ASN A 140 -4.17 23.11 14.89
N LYS A 141 -4.00 21.91 14.34
CA LYS A 141 -2.75 21.13 14.48
C LYS A 141 -1.79 21.32 13.32
N ASN A 142 -2.27 21.21 12.08
CA ASN A 142 -1.45 21.42 10.89
C ASN A 142 -2.22 22.20 9.80
N ASN A 143 -2.56 21.60 8.66
CA ASN A 143 -3.19 22.32 7.54
C ASN A 143 -4.72 22.44 7.59
N ASN A 144 -5.40 21.71 8.48
CA ASN A 144 -6.87 21.69 8.58
C ASN A 144 -7.57 21.29 7.27
N ALA A 145 -7.07 20.26 6.57
CA ALA A 145 -7.61 19.81 5.28
C ALA A 145 -7.23 18.35 4.98
N GLU A 146 -7.96 17.72 4.07
CA GLU A 146 -7.69 16.37 3.57
C GLU A 146 -6.54 16.38 2.55
N ILE A 147 -5.30 16.23 3.03
CA ILE A 147 -4.09 16.36 2.20
C ILE A 147 -3.35 15.02 2.06
N LEU A 148 -2.96 14.70 0.82
CA LEU A 148 -2.00 13.65 0.49
C LEU A 148 -0.75 14.28 -0.16
N TYR A 149 0.44 13.89 0.30
CA TYR A 149 1.71 14.45 -0.14
C TYR A 149 2.43 13.47 -1.06
N MET A 150 2.74 13.89 -2.30
CA MET A 150 3.30 13.00 -3.32
C MET A 150 4.58 13.56 -3.92
N ASP A 151 5.55 12.67 -4.15
CA ASP A 151 6.81 13.04 -4.77
C ASP A 151 6.64 13.35 -6.26
N VAL A 152 6.90 14.59 -6.65
CA VAL A 152 6.69 15.06 -8.03
C VAL A 152 7.64 14.40 -9.03
N GLN A 153 8.83 13.98 -8.62
CA GLN A 153 9.76 13.30 -9.52
C GLN A 153 9.27 11.88 -9.80
N VAL A 154 8.84 11.15 -8.76
CA VAL A 154 8.24 9.81 -8.91
C VAL A 154 6.98 9.88 -9.78
N LEU A 155 6.12 10.88 -9.61
CA LEU A 155 4.96 11.11 -10.49
C LEU A 155 5.37 11.27 -11.96
N ASN A 156 6.41 12.05 -12.23
CA ASN A 156 6.86 12.31 -13.59
C ASN A 156 7.52 11.07 -14.22
N ASP A 157 8.19 10.24 -13.42
CA ASP A 157 8.91 9.06 -13.88
C ASP A 157 7.97 7.85 -14.06
N ASP A 158 7.00 7.67 -13.15
CA ASP A 158 6.05 6.54 -13.16
C ASP A 158 4.67 6.97 -12.58
N PRO A 159 3.80 7.57 -13.41
CA PRO A 159 2.48 8.00 -12.95
C PRO A 159 1.55 6.83 -12.58
N GLN A 160 1.80 5.61 -13.09
CA GLN A 160 1.01 4.44 -12.74
C GLN A 160 1.31 3.98 -11.31
N TYR A 161 2.59 3.89 -10.96
CA TYR A 161 3.01 3.64 -9.59
C TYR A 161 2.50 4.73 -8.63
N MET A 162 2.58 6.00 -9.05
CA MET A 162 2.10 7.12 -8.24
C MET A 162 0.59 7.06 -8.01
N ALA A 163 -0.21 6.70 -9.02
CA ALA A 163 -1.65 6.53 -8.83
C ALA A 163 -1.98 5.46 -7.78
N GLY A 164 -1.24 4.34 -7.77
CA GLY A 164 -1.35 3.33 -6.71
C GLY A 164 -0.95 3.85 -5.33
N THR A 165 0.11 4.67 -5.27
CA THR A 165 0.53 5.35 -4.02
C THR A 165 -0.56 6.28 -3.50
N ILE A 166 -1.21 7.07 -4.36
CA ILE A 166 -2.27 7.99 -3.94
C ILE A 166 -3.46 7.23 -3.34
N GLN A 167 -3.87 6.10 -3.92
CA GLN A 167 -4.92 5.24 -3.35
C GLN A 167 -4.49 4.62 -2.01
N HIS A 168 -3.23 4.20 -1.89
CA HIS A 168 -2.67 3.72 -0.61
C HIS A 168 -2.77 4.79 0.50
N GLU A 169 -2.35 6.02 0.21
CA GLU A 169 -2.40 7.11 1.19
C GLU A 169 -3.83 7.59 1.47
N PHE A 170 -4.74 7.51 0.49
CA PHE A 170 -6.15 7.84 0.69
C PHE A 170 -6.82 6.85 1.65
N GLN A 171 -6.47 5.57 1.58
CA GLN A 171 -6.91 4.58 2.56
C GLN A 171 -6.49 4.98 3.97
N HIS A 172 -5.24 5.41 4.19
CA HIS A 172 -4.79 5.85 5.52
C HIS A 172 -5.59 7.05 6.03
N LEU A 173 -5.91 7.99 5.14
CA LEU A 173 -6.75 9.15 5.46
C LEU A 173 -8.15 8.70 5.91
N ILE A 174 -8.81 7.82 5.15
CA ILE A 174 -10.10 7.24 5.53
C ILE A 174 -9.98 6.48 6.86
N ASN A 175 -8.94 5.67 7.02
CA ASN A 175 -8.69 4.87 8.22
C ASN A 175 -8.59 5.74 9.47
N TYR A 176 -7.86 6.85 9.38
CA TYR A 176 -7.70 7.82 10.47
C TYR A 176 -9.04 8.42 10.88
N ASN A 177 -9.90 8.78 9.92
CA ASN A 177 -11.25 9.25 10.24
C ASN A 177 -12.08 8.15 10.94
N VAL A 178 -12.17 6.98 10.31
CA VAL A 178 -13.07 5.90 10.74
C VAL A 178 -12.64 5.33 12.08
N ASN A 179 -11.36 5.09 12.31
CA ASN A 179 -10.89 4.43 13.53
C ASN A 179 -10.50 5.45 14.61
N TYR A 180 -9.75 6.48 14.27
CA TYR A 180 -9.23 7.41 15.28
C TYR A 180 -10.18 8.58 15.57
N ILE A 181 -10.58 9.39 14.58
CA ILE A 181 -11.42 10.56 14.83
C ILE A 181 -12.81 10.16 15.36
N LYS A 182 -13.47 9.19 14.72
CA LYS A 182 -14.83 8.76 15.09
C LYS A 182 -14.89 7.84 16.30
N ASN A 183 -13.88 6.98 16.48
CA ASN A 183 -13.92 5.90 17.46
C ASN A 183 -12.80 5.95 18.51
N ASN A 184 -11.93 6.98 18.48
CA ASN A 184 -10.81 7.18 19.40
C ASN A 184 -9.92 5.93 19.55
N ARG A 185 -9.69 5.23 18.43
CA ARG A 185 -8.88 4.02 18.41
C ARG A 185 -7.99 4.00 17.19
N GLU A 186 -6.69 3.98 17.43
CA GLU A 186 -5.72 3.73 16.37
C GLU A 186 -5.76 2.25 15.96
N MET A 187 -5.73 2.00 14.65
CA MET A 187 -5.51 0.66 14.10
C MET A 187 -4.03 0.30 14.23
N SER A 188 -3.76 -0.96 14.55
CA SER A 188 -2.39 -1.47 14.55
C SER A 188 -1.74 -1.29 13.17
N THR A 189 -0.44 -0.98 13.15
CA THR A 189 0.35 -0.71 11.94
C THR A 189 0.13 -1.79 10.88
N TRP A 190 0.20 -3.07 11.26
CA TRP A 190 0.07 -4.16 10.30
C TRP A 190 -1.29 -4.20 9.60
N LEU A 191 -2.39 -3.92 10.32
CA LEU A 191 -3.72 -3.97 9.73
C LEU A 191 -4.00 -2.70 8.91
N ASN A 192 -3.47 -1.56 9.36
CA ASN A 192 -3.54 -0.31 8.62
C ASN A 192 -2.86 -0.48 7.26
N GLU A 193 -1.60 -0.93 7.24
CA GLU A 193 -0.86 -1.19 6.01
C GLU A 193 -1.46 -2.34 5.18
N ALA A 194 -1.98 -3.40 5.79
CA ALA A 194 -2.64 -4.46 5.05
C ALA A 194 -3.87 -3.95 4.28
N LEU A 195 -4.69 -3.10 4.91
CA LEU A 195 -5.83 -2.50 4.22
C LEU A 195 -5.41 -1.48 3.16
N SER A 196 -4.34 -0.71 3.38
CA SER A 196 -3.79 0.16 2.33
C SER A 196 -3.21 -0.63 1.15
N GLU A 197 -2.46 -1.70 1.39
CA GLU A 197 -1.98 -2.60 0.33
C GLU A 197 -3.14 -3.28 -0.43
N SER A 198 -4.31 -3.40 0.20
CA SER A 198 -5.50 -3.90 -0.48
C SER A 198 -6.10 -2.95 -1.51
N THR A 199 -5.83 -1.64 -1.44
CA THR A 199 -6.15 -0.71 -2.54
C THR A 199 -5.32 -1.01 -3.78
N SER A 200 -4.03 -1.35 -3.61
CA SER A 200 -3.16 -1.74 -4.72
C SER A 200 -3.68 -2.98 -5.44
N ILE A 201 -4.23 -3.95 -4.71
CA ILE A 201 -4.83 -5.16 -5.29
C ILE A 201 -6.04 -4.83 -6.17
N LEU A 202 -6.84 -3.85 -5.78
CA LEU A 202 -8.04 -3.45 -6.50
C LEU A 202 -7.74 -2.53 -7.68
N PHE A 203 -6.79 -1.61 -7.52
CA PHE A 203 -6.66 -0.44 -8.39
C PHE A 203 -5.28 -0.31 -9.08
N SER A 204 -4.25 -1.06 -8.65
CA SER A 204 -2.89 -0.94 -9.19
C SER A 204 -2.20 -2.29 -9.48
N PRO A 205 -2.38 -2.85 -10.69
CA PRO A 205 -1.65 -4.05 -11.12
C PRO A 205 -0.12 -3.88 -11.08
N ALA A 206 0.40 -2.67 -11.30
CA ALA A 206 1.83 -2.38 -11.26
C ALA A 206 2.40 -2.56 -9.84
N THR A 207 1.71 -2.02 -8.82
CA THR A 207 2.12 -2.17 -7.42
C THR A 207 2.06 -3.62 -6.98
N VAL A 208 1.00 -4.36 -7.34
CA VAL A 208 0.87 -5.80 -7.06
C VAL A 208 2.05 -6.59 -7.64
N ASN A 209 2.44 -6.30 -8.88
CA ASN A 209 3.58 -6.97 -9.51
C ASN A 209 4.90 -6.64 -8.79
N SER A 210 5.10 -5.39 -8.36
CA SER A 210 6.27 -5.03 -7.53
C SER A 210 6.30 -5.83 -6.24
N ARG A 211 5.19 -5.86 -5.49
CA ARG A 211 5.08 -6.59 -4.22
C ARG A 211 5.32 -8.09 -4.37
N ILE A 212 4.83 -8.71 -5.45
CA ILE A 212 5.13 -10.12 -5.75
C ILE A 212 6.63 -10.33 -6.03
N ASN A 213 7.26 -9.42 -6.78
CA ASN A 213 8.70 -9.49 -7.02
C ASN A 213 9.49 -9.36 -5.70
N GLU A 214 9.09 -8.45 -4.82
CA GLU A 214 9.69 -8.23 -3.51
C GLU A 214 9.53 -9.46 -2.61
N PHE A 215 8.32 -10.03 -2.57
CA PHE A 215 8.00 -11.27 -1.84
C PHE A 215 8.88 -12.44 -2.30
N ASN A 216 9.12 -12.52 -3.61
CA ASN A 216 9.98 -13.53 -4.20
C ASN A 216 11.47 -13.29 -3.93
N ASN A 217 11.87 -12.16 -3.36
CA ASN A 217 13.26 -11.79 -3.08
C ASN A 217 13.57 -11.61 -1.58
N MET A 218 12.59 -11.69 -0.67
CA MET A 218 12.78 -11.50 0.78
C MET A 218 13.33 -12.72 1.55
N LYS A 219 14.08 -13.59 0.87
CA LYS A 219 14.79 -14.75 1.48
C LYS A 219 13.92 -15.68 2.34
N GLY A 220 12.66 -15.91 1.95
CA GLY A 220 11.80 -16.90 2.61
C GLY A 220 11.48 -16.63 4.07
N TYR A 221 11.52 -15.35 4.48
CA TYR A 221 11.11 -14.90 5.81
C TYR A 221 9.82 -14.09 5.66
N TYR A 222 8.71 -14.62 6.17
CA TYR A 222 7.36 -14.05 6.00
C TYR A 222 6.93 -13.42 7.32
N CYS A 223 6.47 -12.16 7.35
CA CYS A 223 6.14 -11.48 8.61
C CYS A 223 4.88 -10.62 8.49
N PHE A 224 4.03 -10.63 9.52
CA PHE A 224 2.83 -9.80 9.59
C PHE A 224 2.88 -8.74 10.69
N TYR A 225 3.17 -9.14 11.94
CA TYR A 225 2.99 -8.24 13.09
C TYR A 225 4.19 -7.39 13.39
N THR A 226 5.38 -7.91 13.13
CA THR A 226 6.61 -7.24 13.54
C THR A 226 7.11 -6.38 12.40
N TRP A 227 6.78 -5.09 12.42
CA TRP A 227 7.20 -4.13 11.37
C TRP A 227 8.57 -3.50 11.66
N ASN A 228 8.92 -3.29 12.93
CA ASN A 228 10.27 -2.92 13.34
C ASN A 228 11.11 -4.17 13.65
N LEU A 229 11.46 -4.93 12.60
CA LEU A 229 12.32 -6.09 12.76
C LEU A 229 13.75 -5.64 13.09
N PRO A 230 14.39 -6.14 14.17
CA PRO A 230 15.81 -5.91 14.45
C PRO A 230 16.71 -6.78 13.55
N LEU A 231 16.22 -7.09 12.35
CA LEU A 231 16.92 -7.77 11.27
C LEU A 231 16.78 -6.88 10.03
N ASN A 232 17.84 -6.78 9.23
CA ASN A 232 17.80 -6.03 7.98
C ASN A 232 17.02 -6.81 6.90
N VAL A 233 15.72 -7.05 7.10
CA VAL A 233 14.82 -7.81 6.21
C VAL A 233 13.54 -7.00 5.94
N PHE A 234 13.24 -6.74 4.67
CA PHE A 234 11.96 -6.15 4.26
C PHE A 234 10.92 -7.24 3.96
N ALA A 235 10.29 -7.77 5.01
CA ALA A 235 9.33 -8.87 4.90
C ALA A 235 7.87 -8.41 4.93
N ASN A 236 7.58 -7.25 5.55
CA ASN A 236 6.23 -6.88 5.95
C ASN A 236 5.33 -6.51 4.78
N TYR A 237 5.63 -5.42 4.06
CA TYR A 237 4.83 -4.99 2.91
C TYR A 237 4.59 -6.11 1.88
N PRO A 238 5.61 -6.87 1.42
CA PRO A 238 5.36 -7.93 0.46
C PRO A 238 4.52 -9.07 1.06
N SER A 239 4.71 -9.42 2.34
CA SER A 239 3.91 -10.45 3.00
C SER A 239 2.45 -10.04 3.14
N VAL A 240 2.17 -8.83 3.64
CA VAL A 240 0.78 -8.37 3.81
C VAL A 240 0.08 -8.17 2.48
N SER A 241 0.79 -7.67 1.45
CA SER A 241 0.25 -7.53 0.10
C SER A 241 -0.13 -8.89 -0.51
N VAL A 242 0.76 -9.89 -0.43
CA VAL A 242 0.46 -11.25 -0.92
C VAL A 242 -0.64 -11.93 -0.10
N PHE A 243 -0.74 -11.64 1.20
CA PHE A 243 -1.83 -12.13 2.05
C PHE A 243 -3.19 -11.54 1.70
N MET A 244 -3.27 -10.23 1.55
CA MET A 244 -4.51 -9.56 1.16
C MET A 244 -4.93 -9.99 -0.25
N ASN A 245 -3.97 -10.22 -1.15
CA ASN A 245 -4.26 -10.76 -2.48
C ASN A 245 -4.80 -12.18 -2.38
N TRP A 246 -4.19 -13.03 -1.56
CA TRP A 246 -4.71 -14.38 -1.29
C TRP A 246 -6.15 -14.36 -0.77
N LEU A 247 -6.46 -13.51 0.22
CA LEU A 247 -7.83 -13.35 0.72
C LEU A 247 -8.79 -12.92 -0.38
N TYR A 248 -8.39 -11.98 -1.23
CA TYR A 248 -9.17 -11.54 -2.39
C TYR A 248 -9.43 -12.69 -3.38
N GLN A 249 -8.40 -13.46 -3.75
CA GLN A 249 -8.56 -14.62 -4.63
C GLN A 249 -9.49 -15.67 -4.01
N LYS A 250 -9.33 -15.97 -2.72
CA LYS A 250 -10.16 -16.96 -1.99
C LYS A 250 -11.60 -16.54 -1.82
N ASN A 251 -11.85 -15.24 -1.72
CA ASN A 251 -13.20 -14.68 -1.70
C ASN A 251 -13.79 -14.50 -3.12
N GLY A 252 -13.26 -15.20 -4.12
CA GLY A 252 -13.77 -15.13 -5.50
C GLY A 252 -13.57 -13.77 -6.16
N LYS A 253 -12.49 -13.06 -5.82
CA LYS A 253 -12.16 -11.70 -6.30
C LYS A 253 -13.26 -10.68 -6.00
N ASN A 254 -13.85 -10.77 -4.80
CA ASN A 254 -14.85 -9.83 -4.34
C ASN A 254 -14.28 -8.91 -3.25
N SER A 255 -14.33 -7.59 -3.49
CA SER A 255 -13.81 -6.55 -2.58
C SER A 255 -14.53 -6.49 -1.23
N SER A 256 -15.66 -7.20 -1.08
CA SER A 256 -16.38 -7.33 0.19
C SER A 256 -15.51 -7.88 1.33
N VAL A 257 -14.48 -8.68 1.04
CA VAL A 257 -13.56 -9.16 2.09
C VAL A 257 -12.85 -7.99 2.77
N PHE A 258 -12.37 -7.01 2.02
CA PHE A 258 -11.69 -5.84 2.56
C PHE A 258 -12.67 -4.93 3.29
N GLN A 259 -13.86 -4.75 2.72
CA GLN A 259 -14.94 -3.98 3.35
C GLN A 259 -15.33 -4.56 4.71
N ASN A 260 -15.51 -5.88 4.77
CA ASN A 260 -15.91 -6.58 5.98
C ASN A 260 -14.82 -6.44 7.06
N ILE A 261 -13.54 -6.60 6.70
CA ILE A 261 -12.43 -6.41 7.63
C ILE A 261 -12.36 -4.95 8.11
N ALA A 262 -12.42 -3.98 7.20
CA ALA A 262 -12.28 -2.55 7.51
C ALA A 262 -13.41 -2.02 8.42
N LYS A 263 -14.65 -2.48 8.20
CA LYS A 263 -15.84 -2.03 8.94
C LYS A 263 -16.09 -2.81 10.23
N TYR A 264 -15.36 -3.89 10.48
CA TYR A 264 -15.59 -4.72 11.66
C TYR A 264 -14.98 -4.12 12.92
N SER A 265 -15.81 -3.98 13.96
CA SER A 265 -15.35 -3.54 15.27
C SER A 265 -15.03 -4.74 16.16
N SER A 266 -13.78 -4.86 16.59
CA SER A 266 -13.31 -5.82 17.60
C SER A 266 -12.12 -5.23 18.33
N LEU A 267 -12.00 -5.41 19.65
CA LEU A 267 -10.90 -4.88 20.49
C LEU A 267 -9.51 -5.21 19.95
N ASP A 268 -9.32 -6.40 19.38
CA ASP A 268 -8.06 -6.82 18.77
C ASP A 268 -8.21 -6.87 17.25
N ASP A 269 -7.18 -6.42 16.53
CA ASP A 269 -7.19 -6.30 15.07
C ASP A 269 -7.11 -7.64 14.34
N TYR A 270 -6.46 -8.64 14.94
CA TYR A 270 -6.42 -9.98 14.33
C TYR A 270 -7.80 -10.65 14.35
N ASN A 271 -8.58 -10.40 15.40
CA ASN A 271 -9.98 -10.85 15.48
C ASN A 271 -10.85 -10.14 14.44
N ARG A 272 -10.55 -8.89 14.08
CA ARG A 272 -11.22 -8.21 12.95
C ARG A 272 -11.03 -8.97 11.64
N VAL A 273 -9.82 -9.48 11.38
CA VAL A 273 -9.57 -10.29 10.18
C VAL A 273 -10.19 -11.68 10.32
N LEU A 274 -9.87 -12.42 11.39
CA LEU A 274 -10.29 -13.81 11.57
C LEU A 274 -11.81 -13.99 11.48
N ASN A 275 -12.59 -13.06 12.05
CA ASN A 275 -14.06 -13.13 12.04
C ASN A 275 -14.68 -12.85 10.66
N ASN A 276 -13.91 -12.33 9.70
CA ASN A 276 -14.38 -11.95 8.36
C ASN A 276 -13.81 -12.81 7.24
N VAL A 277 -13.05 -13.87 7.58
CA VAL A 277 -12.37 -14.74 6.60
C VAL A 277 -12.72 -16.22 6.78
N SER A 278 -13.90 -16.53 7.32
CA SER A 278 -14.37 -17.91 7.55
C SER A 278 -14.38 -18.77 6.27
N PHE A 279 -14.53 -18.15 5.09
CA PHE A 279 -14.45 -18.82 3.78
C PHE A 279 -13.07 -19.46 3.51
N THR A 280 -12.02 -19.06 4.23
CA THR A 280 -10.69 -19.72 4.17
C THR A 280 -10.68 -21.08 4.87
N GLY A 281 -11.68 -21.36 5.71
CA GLY A 281 -11.74 -22.52 6.59
C GLY A 281 -10.75 -22.48 7.75
N ALA A 282 -10.16 -21.31 8.05
CA ALA A 282 -9.28 -21.14 9.20
C ALA A 282 -10.07 -21.12 10.52
N SER A 283 -9.56 -21.85 11.51
CA SER A 283 -10.18 -21.97 12.85
C SER A 283 -9.54 -21.07 13.92
N SER A 284 -8.33 -20.59 13.65
CA SER A 284 -7.56 -19.70 14.51
C SER A 284 -6.69 -18.77 13.66
N TRP A 285 -6.09 -17.77 14.28
CA TRP A 285 -5.20 -16.84 13.58
C TRP A 285 -3.94 -17.54 13.02
N ASP A 286 -3.30 -18.40 13.80
CA ASP A 286 -2.14 -19.16 13.34
C ASP A 286 -2.52 -20.14 12.22
N ASP A 287 -3.70 -20.75 12.29
CA ASP A 287 -4.22 -21.59 11.20
C ASP A 287 -4.44 -20.78 9.91
N LEU A 288 -4.93 -19.55 10.01
CA LEU A 288 -5.09 -18.64 8.87
C LEU A 288 -3.75 -18.31 8.21
N LEU A 289 -2.74 -17.93 8.99
CA LEU A 289 -1.40 -17.62 8.46
C LEU A 289 -0.74 -18.83 7.80
N LEU A 290 -0.91 -20.02 8.38
CA LEU A 290 -0.39 -21.26 7.80
C LEU A 290 -1.13 -21.65 6.52
N LYS A 291 -2.46 -21.48 6.46
CA LYS A 291 -3.28 -21.68 5.25
C LYS A 291 -2.93 -20.69 4.14
N TRP A 292 -2.60 -19.45 4.48
CA TRP A 292 -2.12 -18.48 3.51
C TRP A 292 -0.84 -18.96 2.82
N LEU A 293 0.18 -19.37 3.59
CA LEU A 293 1.42 -19.90 3.02
C LEU A 293 1.17 -21.17 2.20
N GLU A 294 0.29 -22.06 2.65
CA GLU A 294 -0.16 -23.21 1.87
C GLU A 294 -0.85 -22.80 0.55
N GLY A 295 -1.68 -21.75 0.58
CA GLY A 295 -2.31 -21.18 -0.61
C GLY A 295 -1.30 -20.63 -1.61
N VAL A 296 -0.29 -19.87 -1.13
CA VAL A 296 0.84 -19.40 -1.97
C VAL A 296 1.58 -20.59 -2.57
N LYS A 297 1.84 -21.64 -1.77
CA LYS A 297 2.49 -22.88 -2.25
C LYS A 297 1.69 -23.58 -3.36
N ASN A 298 0.37 -23.49 -3.29
CA ASN A 298 -0.58 -24.04 -4.25
C ASN A 298 -0.88 -23.10 -5.42
N ASN A 299 -0.12 -22.01 -5.56
CA ASN A 299 -0.26 -21.01 -6.63
C ASN A 299 -1.66 -20.35 -6.64
N GLU A 300 -2.28 -20.19 -5.47
CA GLU A 300 -3.55 -19.43 -5.33
C GLU A 300 -3.32 -17.92 -5.52
N VAL A 301 -2.09 -17.44 -5.37
CA VAL A 301 -1.65 -16.09 -5.80
C VAL A 301 -0.63 -16.26 -6.92
N ALA A 302 -1.03 -15.94 -8.15
CA ALA A 302 -0.20 -16.14 -9.32
C ALA A 302 1.13 -15.36 -9.21
N GLY A 303 2.25 -16.04 -9.44
CA GLY A 303 3.59 -15.44 -9.45
C GLY A 303 4.28 -15.36 -8.08
N ALA A 304 3.54 -15.41 -6.98
CA ALA A 304 4.11 -15.48 -5.62
C ALA A 304 4.65 -16.88 -5.34
N LYS A 305 5.88 -16.97 -4.82
CA LYS A 305 6.60 -18.23 -4.60
C LYS A 305 7.24 -18.26 -3.22
N LEU A 306 7.12 -19.41 -2.56
CA LEU A 306 7.83 -19.66 -1.32
C LEU A 306 9.30 -20.00 -1.57
N GLN A 307 10.17 -19.60 -0.64
CA GLN A 307 11.57 -20.00 -0.60
C GLN A 307 11.83 -20.87 0.64
N ILE A 308 12.74 -21.83 0.49
CA ILE A 308 13.08 -22.78 1.55
C ILE A 308 14.31 -22.26 2.31
N GLN A 309 14.20 -22.20 3.65
CA GLN A 309 15.33 -21.90 4.52
C GLN A 309 16.39 -23.00 4.49
N LYS A 310 17.66 -22.60 4.53
CA LYS A 310 18.79 -23.52 4.67
C LYS A 310 18.75 -24.19 6.04
N GLY A 311 19.03 -25.50 6.06
CA GLY A 311 19.10 -26.29 7.29
C GLY A 311 20.25 -25.91 8.20
N GLY A 312 20.04 -26.05 9.51
CA GLY A 312 21.02 -26.01 10.59
C GLY A 312 21.68 -24.67 10.90
N TYR A 313 21.03 -23.57 10.52
CA TYR A 313 21.37 -22.23 11.00
C TYR A 313 20.29 -21.75 11.98
N PRO A 314 20.66 -20.99 13.02
CA PRO A 314 19.69 -20.38 13.91
C PRO A 314 18.89 -19.30 13.15
N ILE A 315 17.58 -19.34 13.27
CA ILE A 315 16.65 -18.38 12.68
C ILE A 315 15.85 -17.74 13.83
N PRO A 316 16.01 -16.43 14.07
CA PRO A 316 15.15 -15.71 14.99
C PRO A 316 13.78 -15.48 14.35
N LEU A 317 12.75 -16.18 14.82
CA LEU A 317 11.36 -15.98 14.41
C LEU A 317 10.68 -14.96 15.34
N PHE A 318 10.49 -13.74 14.85
CA PHE A 318 9.76 -12.69 15.53
C PHE A 318 8.24 -12.95 15.56
N PRO A 319 7.46 -12.27 16.42
CA PRO A 319 6.00 -12.41 16.45
C PRO A 319 5.36 -12.30 15.06
N GLY A 320 4.52 -13.29 14.71
CA GLY A 320 3.89 -13.41 13.40
C GLY A 320 4.82 -13.77 12.25
N ALA A 321 6.09 -14.08 12.52
CA ALA A 321 7.04 -14.50 11.50
C ALA A 321 6.96 -16.00 11.22
N ALA A 322 7.09 -16.36 9.95
CA ALA A 322 7.08 -17.72 9.47
C ALA A 322 8.16 -18.00 8.44
N VAL A 323 8.56 -19.27 8.35
CA VAL A 323 9.52 -19.79 7.37
C VAL A 323 9.11 -21.17 6.87
N VAL A 324 9.62 -21.53 5.70
CA VAL A 324 9.42 -22.85 5.06
C VAL A 324 10.73 -23.60 5.09
N TYR A 325 10.73 -24.89 5.44
CA TYR A 325 11.94 -25.70 5.58
C TYR A 325 11.70 -27.18 5.23
N ASN A 326 12.78 -27.96 5.20
CA ASN A 326 12.74 -29.42 5.04
C ASN A 326 13.05 -30.12 6.37
N GLY A 327 12.43 -31.28 6.58
CA GLY A 327 12.55 -32.04 7.83
C GLY A 327 11.47 -31.64 8.84
N THR A 328 11.61 -32.11 10.08
CA THR A 328 10.59 -31.93 11.13
C THR A 328 11.16 -31.19 12.34
N LEU A 329 10.42 -30.19 12.81
CA LEU A 329 10.63 -29.56 14.11
C LEU A 329 9.48 -29.87 15.06
N SER A 330 9.82 -30.11 16.34
CA SER A 330 8.80 -30.27 17.37
C SER A 330 8.24 -28.88 17.75
N PRO A 331 6.91 -28.68 17.73
CA PRO A 331 6.31 -27.45 18.20
C PRO A 331 6.57 -27.27 19.70
N SER A 332 6.77 -26.03 20.15
CA SER A 332 6.98 -25.70 21.56
C SER A 332 6.68 -24.23 21.85
N GLY A 333 5.98 -23.94 22.96
CA GLY A 333 5.58 -22.57 23.31
C GLY A 333 4.82 -21.88 22.19
N ASN A 334 5.39 -20.80 21.64
CA ASN A 334 4.83 -20.06 20.51
C ASN A 334 5.23 -20.62 19.13
N LEU A 335 6.10 -21.63 19.05
CA LEU A 335 6.40 -22.32 17.81
C LEU A 335 5.26 -23.27 17.43
N VAL A 336 4.61 -23.00 16.31
CA VAL A 336 3.69 -23.94 15.65
C VAL A 336 4.30 -24.40 14.33
N THR A 337 4.05 -25.66 13.97
CA THR A 337 4.54 -26.25 12.73
C THR A 337 3.40 -26.86 11.91
N ARG A 338 3.56 -26.88 10.58
CA ARG A 338 2.60 -27.52 9.67
C ARG A 338 3.30 -28.23 8.54
N LYS A 339 3.01 -29.52 8.40
CA LYS A 339 3.47 -30.32 7.28
C LYS A 339 2.59 -30.09 6.05
N LEU A 340 3.20 -29.75 4.93
CA LEU A 340 2.56 -29.57 3.64
C LEU A 340 2.52 -30.89 2.87
N SER A 341 1.57 -31.02 1.94
CA SER A 341 1.46 -32.18 1.05
C SER A 341 2.72 -32.45 0.22
N SER A 342 3.52 -31.40 -0.05
CA SER A 342 4.80 -31.51 -0.75
C SER A 342 5.93 -32.12 0.09
N GLY A 343 5.70 -32.42 1.38
CA GLY A 343 6.73 -32.89 2.31
C GLY A 343 7.56 -31.77 2.97
N LEU A 344 7.33 -30.52 2.59
CA LEU A 344 7.90 -29.35 3.27
C LEU A 344 7.17 -29.10 4.59
N GLU A 345 7.83 -28.41 5.52
CA GLU A 345 7.21 -27.95 6.76
C GLU A 345 7.26 -26.42 6.87
N LEU A 346 6.22 -25.86 7.49
CA LEU A 346 6.15 -24.46 7.92
C LEU A 346 6.48 -24.39 9.41
N ALA A 347 7.21 -23.34 9.80
CA ALA A 347 7.37 -22.94 11.20
C ALA A 347 6.86 -21.51 11.33
N LEU A 348 6.00 -21.26 12.31
CA LEU A 348 5.42 -19.96 12.60
C LEU A 348 5.59 -19.67 14.09
N ASN A 349 6.02 -18.45 14.42
CA ASN A 349 5.85 -17.90 15.76
C ASN A 349 4.44 -17.31 15.86
N LYS A 350 3.54 -17.97 16.60
CA LYS A 350 2.13 -17.57 16.74
C LYS A 350 1.89 -16.37 17.66
N ASP A 351 2.95 -15.80 18.24
CA ASP A 351 2.86 -14.60 19.05
C ASP A 351 2.28 -13.43 18.23
N THR A 352 1.36 -12.67 18.84
CA THR A 352 0.64 -11.55 18.24
C THR A 352 1.12 -10.19 18.76
N TYR A 353 2.29 -10.14 19.40
CA TYR A 353 2.87 -8.89 19.88
C TYR A 353 3.15 -7.91 18.72
N VAL A 354 2.66 -6.66 18.86
CA VAL A 354 2.75 -5.57 17.87
C VAL A 354 3.47 -4.33 18.41
N GLY A 355 4.16 -4.44 19.55
CA GLY A 355 4.88 -3.32 20.17
C GLY A 355 6.31 -3.13 19.64
N ASP A 356 6.99 -2.11 20.16
CA ASP A 356 8.29 -1.66 19.63
C ASP A 356 9.49 -2.53 20.02
N ASN A 357 9.33 -3.46 20.98
CA ASN A 357 10.42 -4.29 21.50
C ASN A 357 10.12 -5.79 21.33
N PRO A 358 9.98 -6.28 20.09
CA PRO A 358 9.62 -7.66 19.82
C PRO A 358 10.80 -8.59 20.17
N THR A 359 10.50 -9.75 20.79
CA THR A 359 11.51 -10.79 21.09
C THR A 359 11.26 -12.02 20.22
N PRO A 360 12.30 -12.58 19.57
CA PRO A 360 12.12 -13.75 18.73
C PRO A 360 12.16 -15.04 19.56
N ILE A 361 11.56 -16.10 19.01
CA ILE A 361 11.94 -17.47 19.35
C ILE A 361 13.06 -17.90 18.39
N ASN A 362 14.14 -18.48 18.93
CA ASN A 362 15.23 -18.99 18.10
C ASN A 362 14.96 -20.45 17.74
N ILE A 363 14.85 -20.74 16.45
CA ILE A 363 14.74 -22.11 15.95
C ILE A 363 15.99 -22.47 15.15
N THR A 364 16.28 -23.76 15.05
CA THR A 364 17.29 -24.28 14.13
C THR A 364 16.62 -25.32 13.25
N THR A 365 16.46 -25.02 11.96
CA THR A 365 15.83 -25.95 11.03
C THR A 365 16.71 -27.20 10.86
N PRO A 366 16.13 -28.39 10.59
CA PRO A 366 16.91 -29.60 10.44
C PRO A 366 17.91 -29.51 9.27
N GLN A 367 19.11 -30.07 9.46
CA GLN A 367 20.01 -30.35 8.34
C GLN A 367 19.41 -31.49 7.52
N VAL A 368 19.14 -31.24 6.24
CA VAL A 368 18.72 -32.29 5.30
C VAL A 368 19.86 -32.57 4.33
N SER A 369 20.06 -33.85 4.02
CA SER A 369 21.08 -34.26 3.05
C SER A 369 20.75 -33.67 1.67
N SER A 370 21.77 -33.27 0.92
CA SER A 370 21.69 -32.60 -0.39
C SER A 370 20.93 -33.38 -1.48
N ILE A 371 20.53 -34.61 -1.21
CA ILE A 371 19.80 -35.51 -2.12
C ILE A 371 18.27 -35.30 -2.00
N GLN A 372 17.77 -34.74 -0.88
CA GLN A 372 16.32 -34.54 -0.64
C GLN A 372 15.81 -33.13 -0.99
N THR A 373 16.69 -32.17 -1.28
CA THR A 373 16.27 -30.84 -1.72
C THR A 373 15.71 -30.93 -3.15
N SER A 374 14.39 -30.87 -3.26
CA SER A 374 13.68 -30.83 -4.54
C SER A 374 14.25 -29.73 -5.44
N LYS A 375 14.74 -30.11 -6.63
CA LYS A 375 15.20 -29.19 -7.69
C LYS A 375 14.15 -28.16 -8.13
N MET A 376 12.90 -28.30 -7.68
CA MET A 376 11.78 -27.40 -8.01
C MET A 376 11.68 -26.15 -7.13
N TYR A 377 12.44 -26.04 -6.04
CA TYR A 377 12.32 -24.91 -5.10
C TYR A 377 13.64 -24.17 -4.90
N LYS A 378 13.57 -22.83 -4.87
CA LYS A 378 14.70 -21.98 -4.51
C LYS A 378 14.99 -22.15 -3.01
N THR A 379 16.22 -22.53 -2.69
CA THR A 379 16.75 -22.50 -1.32
C THR A 379 17.47 -21.16 -1.11
N VAL A 380 17.28 -20.54 0.05
CA VAL A 380 17.94 -19.29 0.43
C VAL A 380 19.46 -19.48 0.44
N SER A 381 20.20 -18.60 -0.23
CA SER A 381 21.66 -18.60 -0.26
C SER A 381 22.25 -17.63 0.78
N GLU A 382 23.46 -17.94 1.27
CA GLU A 382 24.23 -17.02 2.12
C GLU A 382 24.62 -15.73 1.36
N ASP A 383 24.83 -15.85 0.05
CA ASP A 383 25.15 -14.71 -0.83
C ASP A 383 23.93 -13.90 -1.27
N ASP A 384 22.71 -14.37 -0.99
CA ASP A 384 21.52 -13.56 -1.27
C ASP A 384 21.66 -12.27 -0.46
N LYS A 385 21.57 -11.10 -1.10
CA LYS A 385 21.49 -9.82 -0.38
C LYS A 385 20.07 -9.64 0.14
N THR A 386 19.93 -9.10 1.34
CA THR A 386 18.59 -8.84 1.85
C THR A 386 17.96 -7.71 1.05
N TYR A 387 16.73 -7.92 0.59
CA TYR A 387 16.03 -6.94 -0.19
C TYR A 387 15.72 -5.72 0.68
N THR A 388 16.17 -4.55 0.25
CA THR A 388 15.76 -3.27 0.78
C THR A 388 14.98 -2.57 -0.32
N PRO A 389 13.74 -2.14 -0.08
CA PRO A 389 12.93 -1.49 -1.09
C PRO A 389 13.57 -0.17 -1.49
N LYS A 390 13.57 0.09 -2.80
CA LYS A 390 13.95 1.41 -3.31
C LYS A 390 12.87 2.43 -2.94
N TYR A 391 11.61 2.12 -3.16
CA TYR A 391 10.49 3.03 -2.93
C TYR A 391 9.83 2.74 -1.59
N ARG A 392 9.53 3.78 -0.82
CA ARG A 392 8.97 3.69 0.52
C ARG A 392 7.97 4.81 0.80
N HIS A 393 7.12 4.58 1.79
CA HIS A 393 6.09 5.50 2.24
C HIS A 393 6.43 5.95 3.66
N ILE A 394 5.99 7.14 4.07
CA ILE A 394 6.11 7.54 5.48
C ILE A 394 4.80 7.23 6.18
N LEU A 395 4.84 6.34 7.16
CA LEU A 395 3.70 6.11 8.05
C LEU A 395 3.86 6.92 9.33
N PHE A 396 2.81 7.64 9.70
CA PHE A 396 2.73 8.37 10.96
C PHE A 396 1.81 7.67 11.96
N ASP A 397 2.11 7.82 13.26
CA ASP A 397 1.18 7.50 14.33
C ASP A 397 0.11 8.58 14.50
N LYS A 398 -0.86 8.29 15.38
CA LYS A 398 -1.93 9.23 15.73
C LYS A 398 -1.46 10.59 16.26
N ASP A 399 -0.23 10.66 16.79
CA ASP A 399 0.38 11.84 17.40
C ASP A 399 1.37 12.55 16.44
N GLY A 400 1.39 12.18 15.15
CA GLY A 400 2.22 12.80 14.13
C GLY A 400 3.70 12.37 14.16
N LYS A 401 4.05 11.30 14.87
CA LYS A 401 5.41 10.75 14.88
C LYS A 401 5.56 9.69 13.80
N ILE A 402 6.74 9.66 13.17
CA ILE A 402 7.06 8.66 12.17
C ILE A 402 7.15 7.28 12.84
N LYS A 403 6.32 6.35 12.38
CA LYS A 403 6.39 4.92 12.71
C LYS A 403 7.32 4.17 11.78
N GLU A 404 7.31 4.53 10.49
CA GLU A 404 8.07 3.84 9.45
C GLU A 404 8.50 4.78 8.32
N TYR A 405 9.63 4.43 7.68
CA TYR A 405 10.25 5.14 6.57
C TYR A 405 10.37 4.30 5.32
#